data_AF-A0A7V8NSM8-F1
#
_entry.id   AF-A0A7V8NSM8-F1
#
_cell.length_a   1.000
_cell.length_b   1.000
_cell.length_c   1.000
_cell.angle_alpha   90.00
_cell.angle_beta   90.00
_cell.angle_gamma   90.00
#
_symmetry.space_group_name_H-M   'P 1'
#
loop_
_entity.id
_entity.type
_entity.pdbx_description
1 polymer ?
#
loop_
_entity_poly.entity_id
_entity_poly.type
_entity_poly.pdbx_seq_one_letter_code
_entity_poly.pdbx_strand_id
1 'polypeptide(L)'
;MARRAFDQALGRHLLAIMAEARRRMADVVDPADLWELEGYLTESRKSVDRIYQFRYSSLLQVFAILMRDDWLKEADLVGLQPEKIADIKRSSAALRRMLRD
;
A
#
# COMPACT_ATOMS: atom_id res chain seq x y z
N MET A 1 1.27 16.80 -7.91
CA MET A 1 0.97 16.59 -6.48
C MET A 1 0.43 15.20 -6.20
N ALA A 2 -0.71 14.80 -6.78
CA ALA A 2 -1.22 13.43 -6.62
C ALA A 2 -0.18 12.35 -6.98
N ARG A 3 0.58 12.54 -8.07
CA ARG A 3 1.68 11.63 -8.42
C ARG A 3 2.75 11.50 -7.33
N ARG A 4 3.11 12.60 -6.66
CA ARG A 4 4.08 12.59 -5.55
C ARG A 4 3.56 11.78 -4.36
N ALA A 5 2.30 12.00 -3.96
CA ALA A 5 1.68 11.24 -2.87
C ALA A 5 1.64 9.74 -3.19
N PHE A 6 1.32 9.40 -4.44
CA PHE A 6 1.32 8.03 -4.94
C PHE A 6 2.72 7.40 -4.88
N ASP A 7 3.74 8.07 -5.42
CA ASP A 7 5.12 7.56 -5.46
C ASP A 7 5.70 7.43 -4.05
N GLN A 8 5.36 8.34 -3.12
CA GLN A 8 5.76 8.24 -1.71
C GLN A 8 5.13 7.05 -1.00
N ALA A 9 3.83 6.80 -1.21
CA ALA A 9 3.15 5.64 -0.65
C ALA A 9 3.76 4.33 -1.19
N LEU A 10 4.03 4.26 -2.49
CA LEU A 10 4.71 3.12 -3.11
C LEU A 10 6.10 2.91 -2.50
N GLY A 11 6.89 3.98 -2.36
CA GLY A 11 8.20 3.92 -1.72
C GLY A 11 8.14 3.36 -0.30
N ARG A 12 7.20 3.81 0.54
CA ARG A 12 7.03 3.30 1.91
C ARG A 12 6.66 1.82 1.93
N HIS A 13 5.75 1.41 1.05
CA HIS A 13 5.33 0.01 0.95
C HIS A 13 6.49 -0.90 0.51
N LEU A 14 7.25 -0.50 -0.52
CA LEU A 14 8.43 -1.26 -0.96
C LEU A 14 9.53 -1.33 0.11
N LEU A 15 9.76 -0.25 0.85
CA LEU A 15 10.72 -0.25 1.97
C LEU A 15 10.28 -1.19 3.10
N ALA A 16 8.97 -1.26 3.39
CA ALA A 16 8.44 -2.20 4.38
C ALA A 16 8.61 -3.66 3.93
N ILE A 17 8.32 -3.97 2.66
CA ILE A 17 8.56 -5.30 2.07
C ILE A 17 10.06 -5.65 2.15
N MET A 18 10.94 -4.71 1.82
CA MET A 18 12.38 -4.93 1.91
C MET A 18 12.84 -5.19 3.34
N ALA A 19 12.32 -4.46 4.33
CA ALA A 19 12.66 -4.66 5.74
C ALA A 19 12.22 -6.04 6.24
N GLU A 20 10.99 -6.45 5.92
CA GLU A 20 10.46 -7.76 6.29
C GLU A 20 11.20 -8.90 5.57
N ALA A 21 11.52 -8.74 4.28
CA ALA A 21 12.31 -9.71 3.54
C ALA A 21 13.72 -9.89 4.15
N ARG A 22 14.37 -8.79 4.58
CA ARG A 22 15.66 -8.86 5.28
C ARG A 22 15.55 -9.59 6.62
N ARG A 23 14.48 -9.34 7.37
CA ARG A 23 14.21 -10.03 8.64
C ARG A 23 14.06 -11.53 8.41
N ARG A 24 13.17 -11.94 7.50
CA ARG A 24 12.94 -13.36 7.16
C ARG A 24 14.20 -14.03 6.62
N MET A 25 14.96 -13.36 5.76
CA MET A 25 16.22 -13.89 5.23
C MET A 25 17.24 -14.17 6.33
N ALA A 26 17.27 -13.36 7.39
CA ALA A 26 18.16 -13.59 8.54
C ALA A 26 17.76 -14.82 9.37
N ASP A 27 16.51 -15.27 9.27
CA ASP A 27 15.95 -16.42 9.98
C ASP A 27 16.06 -17.74 9.16
N VAL A 28 16.51 -17.69 7.91
CA VAL A 28 16.64 -18.86 7.02
C VAL A 28 17.75 -19.79 7.52
N VAL A 29 17.39 -21.03 7.85
CA VAL A 29 18.34 -22.07 8.28
C VAL A 29 18.32 -23.30 7.38
N ASP A 30 17.24 -23.52 6.63
CA ASP A 30 17.13 -24.63 5.68
C ASP A 30 16.44 -24.23 4.36
N PRO A 31 16.42 -25.11 3.34
CA PRO A 31 15.81 -24.81 2.06
C PRO A 31 14.29 -24.54 2.09
N ALA A 32 13.55 -25.05 3.08
CA ALA A 32 12.12 -24.79 3.20
C ALA A 32 11.86 -23.33 3.57
N ASP A 33 12.66 -22.76 4.47
CA ASP A 33 12.57 -21.33 4.84
C ASP A 33 12.79 -20.41 3.62
N LEU A 34 13.67 -20.81 2.71
CA LEU A 34 13.91 -20.07 1.46
C LEU A 34 12.65 -20.02 0.59
N TRP A 35 11.90 -21.12 0.50
CA TRP A 35 10.64 -21.16 -0.26
C TRP A 35 9.52 -20.37 0.41
N GLU A 36 9.47 -20.35 1.74
CA GLU A 36 8.55 -19.48 2.49
C GLU A 36 8.84 -17.99 2.24
N LEU A 37 10.13 -17.61 2.18
CA LEU A 37 10.52 -16.25 1.79
C LEU A 37 10.12 -15.93 0.34
N GLU A 38 10.32 -16.86 -0.59
CA GLU A 38 9.89 -16.69 -1.99
C GLU A 38 8.37 -16.50 -2.08
N GLY A 39 7.59 -17.33 -1.39
CA GLY A 39 6.14 -17.22 -1.34
C GLY A 39 5.68 -15.87 -0.81
N TYR A 40 6.31 -15.39 0.27
CA TYR A 40 6.05 -14.04 0.80
C TYR A 40 6.33 -12.94 -0.23
N LEU A 41 7.47 -13.01 -0.94
CA LEU A 41 7.84 -12.01 -1.95
C LEU A 41 6.88 -12.04 -3.15
N THR A 42 6.46 -13.23 -3.57
CA THR A 42 5.50 -13.43 -4.67
C THR A 42 4.14 -12.83 -4.33
N GLU A 43 3.61 -13.07 -3.12
CA GLU A 43 2.35 -12.46 -2.69
C GLU A 43 2.48 -10.94 -2.48
N SER A 44 3.60 -10.47 -1.95
CA SER A 44 3.89 -9.04 -1.81
C SER A 44 3.89 -8.33 -3.17
N ARG A 45 4.52 -8.93 -4.19
CA ARG A 45 4.52 -8.41 -5.57
C ARG A 45 3.11 -8.33 -6.14
N LYS A 46 2.31 -9.40 -6.02
CA LYS A 46 0.91 -9.40 -6.49
C LYS A 46 0.08 -8.31 -5.80
N SER A 47 0.29 -8.08 -4.51
CA SER A 47 -0.37 -7.01 -3.75
C SER A 47 0.00 -5.64 -4.30
N VAL A 48 1.30 -5.37 -4.49
CA VAL A 48 1.78 -4.11 -5.08
C VAL A 48 1.22 -3.91 -6.49
N ASP A 49 1.28 -4.93 -7.36
CA ASP A 49 0.78 -4.85 -8.73
C ASP A 49 -0.73 -4.62 -8.81
N ARG A 50 -1.49 -5.09 -7.80
CA ARG A 50 -2.94 -4.86 -7.70
C ARG A 50 -3.26 -3.45 -7.22
N ILE A 51 -2.56 -2.97 -6.19
CA ILE A 51 -2.85 -1.69 -5.53
C ILE A 51 -2.35 -0.51 -6.37
N TYR A 52 -1.16 -0.61 -6.96
CA TYR A 52 -0.47 0.49 -7.62
C TYR A 52 -0.69 0.51 -9.14
N GLN A 53 -1.88 0.14 -9.61
CA GLN A 53 -2.28 0.38 -11.00
C GLN A 53 -2.61 1.87 -11.17
N PHE A 54 -1.65 2.65 -11.68
CA PHE A 54 -1.86 4.07 -11.93
C PHE A 54 -2.78 4.29 -13.14
N ARG A 55 -4.09 4.10 -12.95
CA ARG A 55 -5.14 4.51 -13.90
C ARG A 55 -5.82 5.76 -13.37
N TYR A 56 -5.80 6.85 -14.16
CA TYR A 56 -6.32 8.16 -13.75
C TYR A 56 -7.80 8.12 -13.31
N SER A 57 -8.60 7.24 -13.90
CA SER A 57 -10.01 7.05 -13.57
C SER A 57 -10.28 6.42 -12.20
N SER A 58 -9.25 5.93 -11.49
CA SER A 58 -9.40 5.30 -10.17
C SER A 58 -8.51 5.91 -9.08
N LEU A 59 -7.86 7.06 -9.31
CA LEU A 59 -6.83 7.58 -8.42
C LEU A 59 -7.34 7.89 -7.00
N LEU A 60 -8.56 8.42 -6.86
CA LEU A 60 -9.17 8.68 -5.55
C LEU A 60 -9.45 7.37 -4.80
N GLN A 61 -9.86 6.32 -5.52
CA GLN A 61 -10.10 5.01 -4.92
C GLN A 61 -8.80 4.33 -4.49
N VAL A 62 -7.74 4.47 -5.29
CA VAL A 62 -6.40 4.02 -4.90
C VAL A 62 -5.93 4.75 -3.64
N PHE A 63 -6.10 6.07 -3.53
CA PHE A 63 -5.77 6.80 -2.31
C PHE A 63 -6.60 6.39 -1.10
N ALA A 64 -7.87 6.03 -1.29
CA ALA A 64 -8.69 5.50 -0.20
C ALA A 64 -8.17 4.14 0.31
N ILE A 65 -7.74 3.26 -0.59
CA ILE A 65 -7.11 1.97 -0.27
C ILE A 65 -5.78 2.20 0.47
N LEU A 66 -4.91 3.06 -0.07
CA LEU A 66 -3.62 3.37 0.55
C LEU A 66 -3.77 4.03 1.92
N MET A 67 -4.80 4.87 2.11
CA MET A 67 -5.10 5.46 3.41
C MET A 67 -5.69 4.43 4.38
N ARG A 68 -6.50 3.50 3.89
CA ARG A 68 -7.05 2.41 4.71
C ARG A 68 -5.92 1.54 5.28
N ASP A 69 -4.93 1.24 4.45
CA ASP A 69 -3.77 0.38 4.74
C ASP A 69 -2.58 1.14 5.33
N ASP A 70 -2.79 2.40 5.74
CA ASP A 70 -1.79 3.29 6.39
C ASP A 70 -0.52 3.58 5.56
N TRP A 71 -0.52 3.30 4.25
CA TRP A 71 0.53 3.69 3.31
C TRP A 71 0.50 5.18 2.95
N LEU A 72 -0.66 5.82 3.12
CA LEU A 72 -0.90 7.23 2.80
C LEU A 72 -1.63 7.92 3.95
N LYS A 73 -1.15 9.09 4.36
CA LYS A 73 -1.78 9.94 5.38
C LYS A 73 -2.38 11.18 4.74
N GLU A 74 -3.30 11.84 5.43
CA GLU A 74 -3.92 13.09 4.96
C GLU A 74 -2.87 14.18 4.67
N ALA A 75 -1.80 14.24 5.47
CA ALA A 75 -0.68 15.15 5.24
C ALA A 75 0.08 14.90 3.92
N ASP A 76 -0.02 13.70 3.33
CA ASP A 76 0.57 13.39 2.03
C ASP A 76 -0.27 13.94 0.86
N LEU A 77 -1.52 14.35 1.11
CA LEU A 77 -2.46 14.85 0.10
C LEU A 77 -2.41 16.37 -0.08
N VAL A 78 -1.41 17.06 0.47
CA VAL A 78 -1.26 18.51 0.35
C VAL A 78 -1.28 18.93 -1.13
N GLY A 79 -2.15 19.90 -1.44
CA GLY A 79 -2.35 20.41 -2.80
C GLY A 79 -3.39 19.65 -3.62
N LEU A 80 -4.07 18.63 -3.07
CA LEU A 80 -5.36 18.18 -3.61
C LEU A 80 -6.47 19.12 -3.17
N GLN A 81 -7.54 19.20 -3.95
CA GLN A 81 -8.72 19.97 -3.57
C GLN A 81 -9.42 19.35 -2.34
N PRO A 82 -9.93 20.18 -1.41
CA PRO A 82 -10.54 19.72 -0.16
C PRO A 82 -11.65 18.67 -0.37
N GLU A 83 -12.45 18.83 -1.41
CA GLU A 83 -13.55 17.91 -1.75
C GLU A 83 -13.02 16.52 -2.07
N LYS A 84 -11.92 16.43 -2.83
CA LYS A 84 -11.26 15.17 -3.17
C LYS A 84 -10.66 14.50 -1.94
N ILE A 85 -10.07 15.27 -1.03
CA ILE A 85 -9.52 14.76 0.24
C ILE A 85 -10.66 14.20 1.09
N ALA A 86 -11.80 14.89 1.16
CA ALA A 86 -12.97 14.42 1.88
C ALA A 86 -13.52 13.11 1.30
N ASP A 87 -13.57 12.97 -0.03
CA ASP A 87 -13.99 11.74 -0.71
C ASP A 87 -13.08 10.55 -0.34
N ILE A 88 -11.76 10.74 -0.42
CA ILE A 88 -10.77 9.73 -0.06
C ILE A 88 -10.96 9.25 1.39
N LYS A 89 -11.14 10.19 2.33
CA LYS A 89 -11.36 9.87 3.76
C LYS A 89 -12.64 9.08 3.97
N ARG A 90 -13.75 9.48 3.32
CA ARG A 90 -15.03 8.75 3.43
C ARG A 90 -14.92 7.33 2.87
N SER A 91 -14.34 7.17 1.69
CA SER A 91 -14.14 5.85 1.07
C SER A 91 -13.19 4.98 1.91
N SER A 92 -12.10 5.52 2.44
CA SER A 92 -11.18 4.79 3.32
C SER A 92 -11.89 4.29 4.58
N ALA A 93 -12.68 5.15 5.23
CA ALA A 93 -13.46 4.78 6.41
C ALA A 93 -14.53 3.71 6.11
N ALA A 94 -15.17 3.77 4.94
CA ALA A 94 -16.11 2.74 4.49
C ALA A 94 -15.41 1.38 4.30
N LEU A 95 -14.28 1.35 3.58
CA LEU A 95 -13.50 0.13 3.38
C LEU A 95 -13.00 -0.49 4.70
N ARG A 96 -12.64 0.34 5.70
CA ARG A 96 -12.26 -0.14 7.04
C ARG A 96 -13.41 -0.83 7.78
N ARG A 97 -14.66 -0.42 7.54
CA ARG A 97 -15.84 -1.05 8.16
C ARG A 97 -16.13 -2.41 7.53
N MET A 98 -16.09 -2.50 6.19
CA MET A 98 -16.35 -3.74 5.44
C MET A 98 -15.39 -4.90 5.75
N LEU A 99 -14.20 -4.63 6.31
CA LEU A 99 -13.24 -5.66 6.71
C LEU A 99 -13.38 -6.09 8.18
N ARG A 100 -14.23 -5.41 8.96
CA ARG A 100 -14.51 -5.73 10.37
C ARG A 100 -15.82 -6.45 10.59
N ASP A 101 -16.67 -6.51 9.56
CA ASP A 101 -17.94 -7.24 9.51
C ASP A 101 -17.71 -8.59 8.80
#